data_AF-A0A512UMD0-F1
#
_entry.id   AF-A0A512UMD0-F1
#
_cell.length_a   1.000
_cell.length_b   1.000
_cell.length_c   1.000
_cell.angle_alpha   90.00
_cell.angle_beta   90.00
_cell.angle_gamma   90.00
#
_symmetry.space_group_name_H-M   'P 1'
#
loop_
_entity.id
_entity.type
_entity.pdbx_description
1 polymer ?
#
loop_
_entity_poly.entity_id
_entity_poly.type
_entity_poly.pdbx_seq_one_letter_code
_entity_poly.pdbx_strand_id
1 'polypeptide(L)'
;MDQSWADSPLELTNQYLPQSYDLSLKLDHVKPNFQGQVRIPLVENSLYNGEANAPFCLSLHAHKLIVTSAQLQTTEGVSQKLKVSYDRPHQRVVFSAEGVLSATEITVSFLGSVASIKTFHDETYGVFKTNYSDSVQGRSDNYVIATHAQPFGCRSIFPVVDELTHKVPISLSITTKSSFKVVSNAPLSTATIVDMTENSVFTFKPTPPIAPSVFGFMIGDFEKIENISGITPVCAYVTKGDSQYAQYALKTAVSLLPVFETVLGVKYPLEKLDIVALPFLSDAVMENWGMITVIKDALFLDETSASEEAKIPCQAVDFPSIDSSVDRKPCFRR
;
A
#
# COMPACT_ATOMS: atom_id res chain seq x y z
N MET A 1 -6.51 39.16 -4.33
CA MET A 1 -6.64 37.71 -4.07
C MET A 1 -5.98 37.04 -5.25
N ASP A 2 -4.87 36.37 -4.99
CA ASP A 2 -4.01 35.78 -6.01
C ASP A 2 -4.74 34.59 -6.65
N GLN A 3 -4.93 34.59 -7.97
CA GLN A 3 -5.65 33.56 -8.74
C GLN A 3 -4.73 32.37 -9.08
N SER A 4 -3.70 32.12 -8.27
CA SER A 4 -2.65 31.11 -8.54
C SER A 4 -3.14 29.66 -8.54
N TRP A 5 -4.41 29.40 -8.21
CA TRP A 5 -5.02 28.06 -8.25
C TRP A 5 -5.63 27.71 -9.62
N ALA A 6 -5.80 28.68 -10.52
CA ALA A 6 -6.44 28.46 -11.82
C ALA A 6 -5.50 27.78 -12.85
N ASP A 7 -4.19 27.91 -12.69
CA ASP A 7 -3.20 27.53 -13.71
C ASP A 7 -2.55 26.14 -13.51
N SER A 8 -3.01 25.35 -12.53
CA SER A 8 -2.46 24.01 -12.30
C SER A 8 -3.58 22.97 -12.16
N PRO A 9 -3.82 22.13 -13.18
CA PRO A 9 -4.80 21.06 -13.07
C PRO A 9 -4.43 20.12 -11.92
N LEU A 10 -5.46 19.73 -11.16
CA LEU A 10 -5.34 18.81 -10.03
C LEU A 10 -4.93 17.40 -10.49
N GLU A 11 -5.32 17.02 -11.71
CA GLU A 11 -4.99 15.75 -12.35
C GLU A 11 -3.77 15.88 -13.28
N LEU A 12 -3.00 14.81 -13.38
CA LEU A 12 -1.88 14.68 -14.30
C LEU A 12 -2.37 14.44 -15.73
N THR A 13 -2.04 15.36 -16.63
CA THR A 13 -2.29 15.22 -18.07
C THR A 13 -1.05 14.68 -18.78
N ASN A 14 -0.87 13.36 -18.76
CA ASN A 14 0.23 12.69 -19.46
C ASN A 14 -0.22 12.15 -20.83
N GLN A 15 0.70 12.14 -21.80
CA GLN A 15 0.52 11.43 -23.08
C GLN A 15 0.48 9.91 -22.89
N TYR A 16 1.20 9.41 -21.88
CA TYR A 16 1.25 8.00 -21.51
C TYR A 16 0.75 7.80 -20.09
N LEU A 17 -0.03 6.75 -19.87
CA LEU A 17 -0.50 6.34 -18.55
C LEU A 17 0.16 5.01 -18.14
N PRO A 18 0.49 4.84 -16.85
CA PRO A 18 0.88 3.54 -16.30
C PRO A 18 -0.23 2.50 -16.51
N GLN A 19 0.14 1.29 -16.93
CA GLN A 19 -0.77 0.13 -16.95
C GLN A 19 -0.66 -0.73 -15.68
N SER A 20 0.51 -0.74 -15.06
CA SER A 20 0.82 -1.45 -13.82
C SER A 20 2.10 -0.88 -13.21
N TYR A 21 2.41 -1.31 -11.98
CA TYR A 21 3.69 -1.00 -11.33
C TYR A 21 4.35 -2.28 -10.84
N ASP A 22 5.57 -2.54 -11.31
CA ASP A 22 6.44 -3.57 -10.75
C ASP A 22 7.43 -2.93 -9.78
N LEU A 23 7.09 -2.95 -8.50
CA LEU A 23 7.81 -2.28 -7.44
C LEU A 23 8.75 -3.23 -6.70
N SER A 24 10.03 -2.87 -6.64
CA SER A 24 11.04 -3.52 -5.80
C SER A 24 11.60 -2.55 -4.79
N LEU A 25 11.51 -2.90 -3.51
CA LEU A 25 12.00 -2.08 -2.41
C LEU A 25 13.05 -2.86 -1.61
N LYS A 26 14.10 -2.16 -1.18
CA LYS A 26 15.09 -2.65 -0.22
C LYS A 26 15.03 -1.81 1.03
N LEU A 27 14.51 -2.41 2.10
CA LEU A 27 14.34 -1.76 3.40
C LEU A 27 15.26 -2.39 4.43
N ASP A 28 15.83 -1.53 5.28
CA ASP A 28 16.69 -1.90 6.38
C ASP A 28 16.20 -1.14 7.62
N HIS A 29 15.77 -1.89 8.64
CA HIS A 29 15.20 -1.34 9.88
C HIS A 29 16.14 -0.36 10.60
N VAL A 30 17.46 -0.51 10.43
CA VAL A 30 18.44 0.40 11.05
C VAL A 30 18.55 1.71 10.27
N LYS A 31 18.37 1.69 8.94
CA LYS A 31 18.59 2.86 8.09
C LYS A 31 17.41 3.83 8.11
N PRO A 32 17.65 5.14 7.94
CA PRO A 32 16.59 6.15 7.83
C PRO A 32 16.03 6.27 6.40
N ASN A 33 16.54 5.47 5.46
CA ASN A 33 16.20 5.54 4.05
C ASN A 33 16.09 4.13 3.46
N PHE A 34 15.33 4.01 2.38
CA PHE A 34 15.19 2.80 1.59
C PHE A 34 15.57 3.04 0.13
N GLN A 35 15.87 1.96 -0.58
CA GLN A 35 16.12 2.00 -2.02
C GLN A 35 14.94 1.39 -2.74
N GLY A 36 14.55 1.97 -3.87
CA GLY A 36 13.46 1.47 -4.69
C GLY A 36 13.83 1.43 -6.16
N GLN A 37 13.24 0.47 -6.85
CA GLN A 37 13.17 0.44 -8.31
C GLN A 37 11.72 0.13 -8.69
N VAL A 38 11.17 0.90 -9.61
CA VAL A 38 9.85 0.66 -10.18
C VAL A 38 9.98 0.53 -11.69
N ARG A 39 9.42 -0.54 -12.26
CA ARG A 39 9.18 -0.62 -13.71
C ARG A 39 7.71 -0.34 -13.97
N ILE A 40 7.45 0.49 -14.98
CA ILE A 40 6.14 1.03 -15.27
C ILE A 40 5.86 0.82 -16.75
N PRO A 41 5.14 -0.26 -17.12
CA PRO A 41 4.61 -0.41 -18.46
C PRO A 41 3.64 0.73 -18.77
N LEU A 42 3.74 1.30 -19.97
CA LEU A 42 3.04 2.50 -20.39
C LEU A 42 2.06 2.19 -21.53
N VAL A 43 0.97 2.96 -21.58
CA VAL A 43 0.01 2.97 -22.69
C VAL A 43 -0.31 4.38 -23.08
N GLU A 44 -0.56 4.61 -24.37
CA GLU A 44 -1.04 5.90 -24.85
C GLU A 44 -2.37 6.28 -24.19
N ASN A 45 -2.46 7.52 -23.76
CA ASN A 45 -3.64 8.11 -23.17
C ASN A 45 -4.55 8.65 -24.28
N SER A 46 -5.67 7.97 -24.53
CA SER A 46 -6.65 8.39 -25.54
C SER A 46 -7.34 9.72 -25.22
N LEU A 47 -7.29 10.17 -23.97
CA LEU A 47 -7.86 11.45 -23.53
C LEU A 47 -6.84 12.60 -23.56
N TYR A 48 -5.59 12.32 -23.97
CA TYR A 48 -4.56 13.35 -24.07
C TYR A 48 -4.91 14.35 -25.17
N ASN A 49 -4.95 15.63 -24.81
CA ASN A 49 -5.30 16.75 -25.69
C ASN A 49 -4.12 17.70 -25.96
N GLY A 50 -2.91 17.32 -25.57
CA GLY A 50 -1.69 18.08 -25.85
C GLY A 50 -1.16 17.87 -27.27
N GLU A 51 -0.01 18.48 -27.57
CA GLU A 51 0.62 18.37 -28.88
C GLU A 51 1.08 16.93 -29.16
N ALA A 52 0.60 16.34 -30.25
CA ALA A 52 0.91 14.95 -30.63
C ALA A 52 2.38 14.70 -30.97
N ASN A 53 3.11 15.74 -31.39
CA ASN A 53 4.53 15.68 -31.75
C ASN A 53 5.45 16.35 -30.71
N ALA A 54 4.97 16.48 -29.47
CA ALA A 54 5.80 16.97 -28.38
C ALA A 54 6.92 15.98 -28.05
N PRO A 55 8.07 16.45 -27.54
CA PRO A 55 9.08 15.58 -26.96
C PRO A 55 8.49 14.75 -25.82
N PHE A 56 9.01 13.53 -25.62
CA PHE A 56 8.53 12.65 -24.56
C PHE A 56 8.59 13.34 -23.20
N CYS A 57 7.45 13.34 -22.50
CA CYS A 57 7.30 13.91 -21.16
C CYS A 57 6.32 13.05 -20.36
N LEU A 58 6.74 12.61 -19.17
CA LEU A 58 5.91 11.89 -18.22
C LEU A 58 6.06 12.53 -16.83
N SER A 59 4.96 13.01 -16.28
CA SER A 59 4.90 13.52 -14.91
C SER A 59 4.28 12.46 -13.99
N LEU A 60 4.92 12.18 -12.86
CA LEU A 60 4.39 11.33 -11.80
C LEU A 60 4.38 12.11 -10.48
N HIS A 61 3.51 11.73 -9.54
CA HIS A 61 3.60 12.24 -8.18
C HIS A 61 4.81 11.61 -7.46
N ALA A 62 5.59 12.46 -6.80
CA ALA A 62 6.72 12.06 -5.98
C ALA A 62 6.96 13.10 -4.88
N HIS A 63 6.96 12.68 -3.62
CA HIS A 63 7.24 13.52 -2.47
C HIS A 63 8.39 12.95 -1.64
N LYS A 64 9.41 13.78 -1.37
CA LYS A 64 10.62 13.37 -0.62
C LYS A 64 11.35 12.13 -1.18
N LEU A 65 11.21 11.88 -2.48
CA LEU A 65 11.95 10.86 -3.21
C LEU A 65 13.12 11.48 -3.98
N ILE A 66 14.23 10.75 -4.04
CA ILE A 66 15.42 11.12 -4.81
C ILE A 66 15.59 10.08 -5.92
N VAL A 67 15.19 10.42 -7.14
CA VAL A 67 15.47 9.60 -8.33
C VAL A 67 16.97 9.60 -8.60
N THR A 68 17.55 8.39 -8.70
CA THR A 68 18.96 8.16 -8.99
C THR A 68 19.19 7.80 -10.45
N SER A 69 18.22 7.14 -11.09
CA SER A 69 18.26 6.78 -12.50
C SER A 69 16.85 6.65 -13.05
N ALA A 70 16.66 7.04 -14.32
CA ALA A 70 15.43 6.82 -15.06
C ALA A 70 15.78 6.44 -16.51
N GLN A 71 15.21 5.34 -16.99
CA GLN A 71 15.44 4.81 -18.33
C GLN A 71 14.10 4.51 -18.99
N LEU A 72 13.96 4.91 -20.25
CA LEU A 72 12.83 4.62 -21.11
C LEU A 72 13.20 3.48 -22.06
N GLN A 73 12.32 2.51 -22.20
CA GLN A 73 12.31 1.58 -23.32
C GLN A 73 11.33 2.08 -24.38
N THR A 74 11.78 2.08 -25.63
CA THR A 74 10.95 2.44 -26.79
C THR A 74 10.43 1.20 -27.50
N THR A 75 9.43 1.37 -28.37
CA THR A 75 8.93 0.29 -29.24
C THR A 75 9.99 -0.29 -30.17
N GLU A 76 11.04 0.48 -30.46
CA GLU A 76 12.19 0.05 -31.28
C GLU A 76 13.21 -0.79 -30.49
N GLY A 77 12.97 -1.02 -29.19
CA GLY A 77 13.86 -1.77 -28.31
C GLY A 77 15.07 -0.97 -27.83
N VAL A 78 15.09 0.34 -28.06
CA VAL A 78 16.18 1.22 -27.61
C VAL A 78 15.94 1.65 -26.17
N SER A 79 16.98 1.57 -25.34
CA SER A 79 16.97 2.12 -23.99
C SER A 79 17.59 3.51 -23.98
N GLN A 80 16.82 4.51 -23.54
CA GLN A 80 17.25 5.90 -23.46
C GLN A 80 17.19 6.41 -22.03
N LYS A 81 18.25 7.10 -21.58
CA LYS A 81 18.27 7.76 -20.28
C LYS A 81 17.36 8.99 -20.31
N LEU A 82 16.53 9.14 -19.30
CA LEU A 82 15.63 10.28 -19.15
C LEU A 82 16.29 11.38 -18.31
N LYS A 83 16.02 12.64 -18.68
CA LYS A 83 16.28 13.78 -17.82
C LYS A 83 15.20 13.84 -16.74
N VAL A 84 15.61 14.13 -15.51
CA VAL A 84 14.74 14.20 -14.35
C VAL A 84 14.68 15.64 -13.85
N SER A 85 13.48 16.15 -13.64
CA SER A 85 13.24 17.44 -12.99
C SER A 85 12.15 17.32 -11.93
N TYR A 86 12.17 18.20 -10.94
CA TYR A 86 11.24 18.15 -9.81
C TYR A 86 10.40 19.42 -9.77
N ASP A 87 9.10 19.24 -9.70
CA ASP A 87 8.14 20.29 -9.36
C ASP A 87 7.74 20.08 -7.89
N ARG A 88 8.53 20.67 -6.99
CA ARG A 88 8.38 20.51 -5.54
C ARG A 88 7.06 21.09 -5.00
N PRO A 89 6.60 22.27 -5.44
CA PRO A 89 5.30 22.81 -5.02
C PRO A 89 4.13 21.84 -5.28
N HIS A 90 4.11 21.18 -6.43
CA HIS A 90 3.05 20.23 -6.78
C HIS A 90 3.39 18.77 -6.43
N GLN A 91 4.53 18.51 -5.81
CA GLN A 91 5.00 17.17 -5.44
C GLN A 91 5.05 16.21 -6.65
N ARG A 92 5.63 16.68 -7.74
CA ARG A 92 5.76 15.94 -9.00
C ARG A 92 7.23 15.76 -9.38
N VAL A 93 7.49 14.67 -10.07
CA VAL A 93 8.73 14.41 -10.79
C VAL A 93 8.40 14.26 -12.27
N VAL A 94 9.16 14.96 -13.11
CA VAL A 94 8.96 14.97 -14.56
C VAL A 94 10.16 14.30 -15.21
N PHE A 95 9.87 13.28 -16.02
CA PHE A 95 10.82 12.56 -16.84
C PHE A 95 10.67 13.02 -18.28
N SER A 96 11.77 13.46 -18.90
CA SER A 96 11.76 13.99 -20.26
C SER A 96 12.90 13.43 -21.11
N ALA A 97 12.66 13.26 -22.40
CA ALA A 97 13.67 12.96 -23.40
C ALA A 97 13.55 13.91 -24.60
N GLU A 98 14.66 14.08 -25.32
CA GLU A 98 14.65 14.80 -26.59
C GLU A 98 14.06 13.91 -27.69
N GLY A 99 13.20 14.49 -28.53
CA GLY A 99 12.53 13.80 -29.63
C GLY A 99 11.18 13.19 -29.26
N VAL A 100 10.40 12.88 -30.30
CA VAL A 100 9.13 12.15 -30.20
C VAL A 100 9.45 10.67 -30.10
N LEU A 101 9.08 10.05 -28.98
CA LEU A 101 9.40 8.65 -28.68
C LEU A 101 8.14 7.87 -28.36
N SER A 102 7.98 6.72 -29.00
CA SER A 102 6.94 5.75 -28.65
C SER A 102 7.39 4.93 -27.44
N ALA A 103 6.87 5.30 -26.27
CA ALA A 103 7.22 4.73 -24.98
C ALA A 103 6.48 3.41 -24.70
N THR A 104 7.20 2.39 -24.23
CA THR A 104 6.62 1.10 -23.81
C THR A 104 6.75 0.86 -22.30
N GLU A 105 7.89 1.21 -21.72
CA GLU A 105 8.16 1.01 -20.31
C GLU A 105 9.15 2.07 -19.81
N ILE A 106 8.94 2.56 -18.59
CA ILE A 106 9.95 3.35 -17.87
C ILE A 106 10.43 2.56 -16.64
N THR A 107 11.74 2.48 -16.45
CA THR A 107 12.38 1.97 -15.23
C THR A 107 12.96 3.13 -14.44
N VAL A 108 12.52 3.30 -13.19
CA VAL A 108 12.98 4.37 -12.29
C VAL A 108 13.61 3.76 -11.05
N SER A 109 14.84 4.13 -10.76
CA SER A 109 15.52 3.83 -9.49
C SER A 109 15.56 5.09 -8.63
N PHE A 110 15.28 4.93 -7.33
CA PHE A 110 15.13 6.05 -6.41
C PHE A 110 15.51 5.68 -4.96
N LEU A 111 15.68 6.70 -4.13
CA LEU A 111 15.80 6.60 -2.69
C LEU A 111 14.60 7.29 -2.04
N GLY A 112 14.05 6.67 -1.00
CA GLY A 112 13.01 7.27 -0.17
C GLY A 112 13.42 7.33 1.30
N SER A 113 12.74 8.17 2.08
CA SER A 113 12.96 8.32 3.52
C SER A 113 11.99 7.45 4.31
N VAL A 114 12.46 6.89 5.43
CA VAL A 114 11.61 6.21 6.42
C VAL A 114 11.41 7.14 7.61
N ALA A 115 10.18 7.58 7.85
CA ALA A 115 9.85 8.41 9.02
C ALA A 115 10.01 7.60 10.31
N SER A 116 10.62 8.18 11.34
CA SER A 116 10.74 7.53 12.65
C SER A 116 9.61 8.01 13.56
N ILE A 117 8.75 7.09 13.98
CA ILE A 117 7.64 7.33 14.91
C ILE A 117 8.13 6.94 16.31
N LYS A 118 7.97 7.85 17.26
CA LYS A 118 8.36 7.64 18.67
C LYS A 118 7.19 7.85 19.62
N THR A 119 6.24 8.70 19.23
CA THR A 119 5.09 9.08 20.03
C THR A 119 3.84 9.13 19.16
N PHE A 120 2.67 9.19 19.80
CA PHE A 120 1.38 9.36 19.12
C PHE A 120 1.21 10.75 18.47
N HIS A 121 2.12 11.70 18.73
CA HIS A 121 2.15 12.99 18.07
C HIS A 121 2.90 12.98 16.73
N ASP A 122 3.68 11.93 16.47
CA ASP A 122 4.39 11.80 15.19
C ASP A 122 3.42 11.29 14.12
N GLU A 123 3.40 11.97 12.98
CA GLU A 123 2.51 11.64 11.87
C GLU A 123 2.97 10.37 11.13
N THR A 124 2.07 9.39 10.98
CA THR A 124 2.31 8.24 10.11
C THR A 124 2.00 8.62 8.66
N TYR A 125 3.01 8.65 7.79
CA TYR A 125 2.84 9.03 6.39
C TYR A 125 3.91 8.38 5.50
N GLY A 126 3.53 7.91 4.32
CA GLY A 126 4.43 7.21 3.40
C GLY A 126 4.96 5.94 4.05
N VAL A 127 6.29 5.76 4.06
CA VAL A 127 6.95 4.66 4.79
C VAL A 127 7.42 5.18 6.15
N PHE A 128 7.04 4.50 7.23
CA PHE A 128 7.44 4.86 8.59
C PHE A 128 7.90 3.63 9.38
N LYS A 129 8.64 3.87 10.46
CA LYS A 129 9.12 2.85 11.37
C LYS A 129 8.98 3.25 12.83
N THR A 130 8.78 2.25 13.68
CA THR A 130 8.83 2.35 15.13
C THR A 130 9.51 1.12 15.70
N ASN A 131 10.07 1.24 16.89
CA ASN A 131 10.40 0.09 17.71
C ASN A 131 9.32 -0.10 18.79
N TYR A 132 9.28 -1.29 19.39
CA TYR A 132 8.38 -1.60 20.49
C TYR A 132 9.03 -2.56 21.47
N SER A 133 8.57 -2.55 22.73
CA SER A 133 8.94 -3.56 23.72
C SER A 133 8.05 -4.77 23.54
N ASP A 134 8.62 -5.97 23.38
CA ASP A 134 7.80 -7.18 23.50
C ASP A 134 7.28 -7.35 24.94
N SER A 135 6.11 -7.97 25.08
CA SER A 135 5.48 -8.22 26.38
C SER A 135 6.02 -9.47 27.08
N VAL A 136 6.91 -10.24 26.42
CA VAL A 136 7.47 -11.50 26.93
C VAL A 136 8.82 -11.30 27.61
N GLN A 137 9.75 -10.63 26.95
CA GLN A 137 11.14 -10.42 27.39
C GLN A 137 11.41 -8.96 27.81
N GLY A 138 10.50 -8.03 27.50
CA GLY A 138 10.66 -6.61 27.78
C GLY A 138 11.74 -5.95 26.91
N ARG A 139 12.11 -6.56 25.77
CA ARG A 139 13.18 -6.04 24.91
C ARG A 139 12.62 -5.04 23.89
N SER A 140 13.24 -3.87 23.83
CA SER A 140 12.87 -2.76 22.93
C SER A 140 13.59 -2.79 21.57
N ASP A 141 14.11 -3.95 21.17
CA ASP A 141 14.84 -4.19 19.93
C ASP A 141 13.97 -4.84 18.83
N ASN A 142 12.66 -4.92 19.05
CA ASN A 142 11.71 -5.33 18.04
C ASN A 142 11.29 -4.15 17.17
N TYR A 143 11.18 -4.38 15.85
CA TYR A 143 10.93 -3.32 14.88
C TYR A 143 9.66 -3.55 14.07
N VAL A 144 9.03 -2.44 13.72
CA VAL A 144 7.94 -2.36 12.74
C VAL A 144 8.31 -1.31 11.71
N ILE A 145 8.17 -1.65 10.44
CA ILE A 145 8.13 -0.73 9.31
C ILE A 145 6.78 -0.93 8.64
N ALA A 146 6.03 0.14 8.45
CA ALA A 146 4.71 0.09 7.85
C ALA A 146 4.49 1.28 6.92
N THR A 147 3.39 1.24 6.19
CA THR A 147 3.01 2.30 5.27
C THR A 147 1.69 2.95 5.64
N HIS A 148 1.59 4.26 5.43
CA HIS A 148 0.32 5.00 5.45
C HIS A 148 0.21 5.85 4.19
N ALA A 149 -0.61 5.40 3.23
CA ALA A 149 -0.70 5.97 1.89
C ALA A 149 -1.92 6.89 1.69
N GLN A 150 -2.90 6.89 2.60
CA GLN A 150 -4.06 7.75 2.49
C GLN A 150 -3.73 9.19 2.97
N PRO A 151 -4.29 10.22 2.33
CA PRO A 151 -4.98 10.22 1.03
C PRO A 151 -4.01 10.23 -0.17
N PHE A 152 -2.81 10.79 0.01
CA PHE A 152 -1.85 11.06 -1.05
C PHE A 152 -0.41 10.69 -0.63
N GLY A 153 -0.27 9.71 0.26
CA GLY A 153 1.00 9.26 0.81
C GLY A 153 1.77 8.29 -0.09
N CYS A 154 1.11 7.69 -1.09
CA CYS A 154 1.74 6.69 -1.97
C CYS A 154 2.92 7.30 -2.78
N ARG A 155 2.81 8.58 -3.17
CA ARG A 155 3.91 9.36 -3.77
C ARG A 155 5.17 9.50 -2.92
N SER A 156 5.11 9.17 -1.63
CA SER A 156 6.29 9.13 -0.74
C SER A 156 6.91 7.73 -0.63
N ILE A 157 6.27 6.72 -1.22
CA ILE A 157 6.74 5.34 -1.27
C ILE A 157 7.48 5.10 -2.59
N PHE A 158 6.88 5.50 -3.72
CA PHE A 158 7.49 5.42 -5.05
C PHE A 158 6.87 6.45 -6.01
N PRO A 159 7.53 6.80 -7.14
CA PRO A 159 6.94 7.67 -8.15
C PRO A 159 5.70 7.02 -8.79
N VAL A 160 4.54 7.66 -8.68
CA VAL A 160 3.23 7.05 -9.01
C VAL A 160 2.23 8.10 -9.49
N VAL A 161 1.25 7.74 -10.31
CA VAL A 161 0.06 8.57 -10.52
C VAL A 161 -0.85 8.43 -9.30
N ASP A 162 -0.56 9.21 -8.26
CA ASP A 162 -1.24 9.19 -6.94
C ASP A 162 -2.63 9.86 -6.96
N GLU A 163 -3.55 9.32 -7.78
CA GLU A 163 -4.92 9.80 -7.99
C GLU A 163 -5.93 8.66 -7.81
N LEU A 164 -7.08 8.95 -7.19
CA LEU A 164 -8.09 7.93 -6.86
C LEU A 164 -8.71 7.25 -8.10
N THR A 165 -8.74 7.97 -9.23
CA THR A 165 -9.29 7.51 -10.51
C THR A 165 -8.36 6.56 -11.24
N HIS A 166 -7.05 6.63 -10.98
CA HIS A 166 -6.05 5.82 -11.67
C HIS A 166 -5.76 4.51 -10.92
N LYS A 167 -6.60 3.50 -11.17
CA LYS A 167 -6.47 2.18 -10.55
C LYS A 167 -5.75 1.21 -11.47
N VAL A 168 -4.61 0.68 -11.03
CA VAL A 168 -3.82 -0.29 -11.78
C VAL A 168 -3.23 -1.37 -10.86
N PRO A 169 -2.89 -2.56 -11.39
CA PRO A 169 -2.20 -3.59 -10.61
C PRO A 169 -0.83 -3.13 -10.11
N ILE A 170 -0.48 -3.52 -8.88
CA ILE A 170 0.85 -3.32 -8.29
C ILE A 170 1.44 -4.68 -7.93
N SER A 171 2.59 -5.01 -8.51
CA SER A 171 3.42 -6.15 -8.11
C SER A 171 4.48 -5.67 -7.14
N LEU A 172 4.62 -6.32 -5.99
CA LEU A 172 5.57 -5.90 -4.94
C LEU A 172 6.62 -6.98 -4.67
N SER A 173 7.87 -6.55 -4.58
CA SER A 173 8.97 -7.31 -3.99
C SER A 173 9.68 -6.48 -2.92
N ILE A 174 9.97 -7.09 -1.77
CA ILE A 174 10.66 -6.44 -0.66
C ILE A 174 11.89 -7.26 -0.30
N THR A 175 13.05 -6.64 -0.35
CA THR A 175 14.30 -7.17 0.24
C THR A 175 14.45 -6.59 1.65
N THR A 176 14.42 -7.46 2.66
CA THR A 176 14.60 -7.08 4.08
C THR A 176 15.11 -8.28 4.89
N LYS A 177 15.32 -8.10 6.20
CA LYS A 177 15.82 -9.15 7.11
C LYS A 177 14.95 -10.40 7.05
N SER A 178 15.57 -11.57 6.88
CA SER A 178 14.88 -12.86 6.71
C SER A 178 14.01 -13.27 7.90
N SER A 179 14.34 -12.78 9.11
CA SER A 179 13.60 -13.08 10.34
C SER A 179 12.27 -12.33 10.45
N PHE A 180 12.07 -11.28 9.65
CA PHE A 180 10.85 -10.48 9.72
C PHE A 180 9.68 -11.14 8.98
N LYS A 181 8.48 -10.87 9.47
CA LYS A 181 7.24 -11.07 8.71
C LYS A 181 7.09 -9.91 7.74
N VAL A 182 6.67 -10.21 6.52
CA VAL A 182 6.38 -9.21 5.49
C VAL A 182 4.99 -9.47 4.95
N VAL A 183 4.15 -8.44 4.96
CA VAL A 183 2.74 -8.49 4.58
C VAL A 183 2.45 -7.32 3.65
N SER A 184 1.59 -7.52 2.66
CA SER A 184 1.11 -6.46 1.75
C SER A 184 -0.31 -6.78 1.30
N ASN A 185 -0.90 -5.97 0.42
CA ASN A 185 -2.25 -6.15 -0.11
C ASN A 185 -2.51 -7.56 -0.67
N ALA A 186 -1.59 -8.08 -1.48
CA ALA A 186 -1.70 -9.38 -2.12
C ALA A 186 -1.02 -10.52 -1.31
N PRO A 187 -1.33 -11.80 -1.60
CA PRO A 187 -0.65 -12.93 -0.97
C PRO A 187 0.85 -12.98 -1.29
N LEU A 188 1.65 -13.41 -0.31
CA LEU A 188 3.07 -13.73 -0.51
C LEU A 188 3.19 -14.93 -1.45
N SER A 189 3.94 -14.78 -2.54
CA SER A 189 4.19 -15.84 -3.52
C SER A 189 5.45 -16.62 -3.20
N THR A 190 6.57 -15.93 -2.93
CA THR A 190 7.85 -16.56 -2.63
C THR A 190 8.66 -15.75 -1.62
N ALA A 191 9.50 -16.44 -0.85
CA ALA A 191 10.53 -15.84 -0.02
C ALA A 191 11.87 -16.53 -0.31
N THR A 192 12.81 -15.81 -0.91
CA THR A 192 14.10 -16.35 -1.36
C THR A 192 15.23 -15.71 -0.57
N ILE A 193 16.08 -16.52 0.05
CA ILE A 193 17.25 -16.03 0.80
C ILE A 193 18.23 -15.37 -0.17
N VAL A 194 18.79 -14.22 0.23
CA VAL A 194 19.86 -13.55 -0.50
C VAL A 194 21.20 -14.07 0.03
N ASP A 195 21.91 -14.81 -0.82
CA ASP A 195 23.18 -15.46 -0.46
C ASP A 195 24.16 -14.50 0.20
N MET A 196 24.85 -15.01 1.23
CA MET A 196 25.85 -14.27 2.01
C MET A 196 25.31 -13.03 2.75
N THR A 197 23.98 -12.94 2.97
CA THR A 197 23.36 -11.87 3.76
C THR A 197 22.31 -12.42 4.73
N GLU A 198 21.86 -11.60 5.69
CA GLU A 198 20.73 -11.91 6.58
C GLU A 198 19.36 -11.54 5.98
N ASN A 199 19.30 -11.30 4.67
CA ASN A 199 18.11 -10.80 3.99
C ASN A 199 17.45 -11.86 3.12
N SER A 200 16.14 -11.72 2.94
CA SER A 200 15.36 -12.45 1.94
C SER A 200 14.62 -11.47 1.04
N VAL A 201 14.37 -11.89 -0.20
CA VAL A 201 13.44 -11.23 -1.12
C VAL A 201 12.07 -11.87 -0.97
N PHE A 202 11.09 -11.08 -0.53
CA PHE A 202 9.70 -11.45 -0.39
C PHE A 202 8.94 -10.92 -1.61
N THR A 203 8.44 -11.81 -2.46
CA THR A 203 7.72 -11.46 -3.69
C THR A 203 6.25 -11.78 -3.54
N PHE A 204 5.39 -10.81 -3.79
CA PHE A 204 3.94 -10.92 -3.69
C PHE A 204 3.31 -11.16 -5.06
N LYS A 205 2.12 -11.76 -5.09
CA LYS A 205 1.30 -11.78 -6.30
C LYS A 205 0.91 -10.35 -6.70
N PRO A 206 0.60 -10.07 -7.98
CA PRO A 206 0.04 -8.78 -8.38
C PRO A 206 -1.30 -8.52 -7.67
N THR A 207 -1.53 -7.28 -7.25
CA THR A 207 -2.86 -6.88 -6.77
C THR A 207 -3.87 -6.86 -7.93
N PRO A 208 -5.18 -6.91 -7.66
CA PRO A 208 -6.16 -6.34 -8.58
C PRO A 208 -5.87 -4.85 -8.84
N PRO A 209 -6.52 -4.20 -9.81
CA PRO A 209 -6.43 -2.75 -9.96
C PRO A 209 -6.89 -2.04 -8.68
N ILE A 210 -5.97 -1.37 -7.99
CA ILE A 210 -6.22 -0.67 -6.72
C ILE A 210 -5.90 0.81 -6.87
N ALA A 211 -6.56 1.66 -6.07
CA ALA A 211 -6.13 3.05 -5.94
C ALA A 211 -4.81 3.10 -5.16
N PRO A 212 -3.89 4.03 -5.48
CA PRO A 212 -2.62 4.16 -4.76
C PRO A 212 -2.79 4.44 -3.26
N SER A 213 -3.88 5.11 -2.85
CA SER A 213 -4.16 5.44 -1.44
C SER A 213 -4.35 4.22 -0.54
N VAL A 214 -4.78 3.08 -1.09
CA VAL A 214 -4.99 1.83 -0.35
C VAL A 214 -3.83 0.83 -0.52
N PHE A 215 -2.76 1.23 -1.22
CA PHE A 215 -1.54 0.43 -1.28
C PHE A 215 -0.84 0.42 0.09
N GLY A 216 -0.27 -0.72 0.47
CA GLY A 216 0.57 -0.77 1.64
C GLY A 216 1.33 -2.07 1.86
N PHE A 217 2.27 -2.00 2.78
CA PHE A 217 2.98 -3.14 3.30
C PHE A 217 3.39 -2.92 4.76
N MET A 218 3.65 -4.03 5.44
CA MET A 218 4.25 -4.06 6.76
C MET A 218 5.43 -5.04 6.75
N ILE A 219 6.47 -4.70 7.50
CA ILE A 219 7.65 -5.51 7.77
C ILE A 219 7.92 -5.45 9.27
N GLY A 220 8.21 -6.57 9.92
CA GLY A 220 8.74 -6.51 11.27
C GLY A 220 8.70 -7.80 12.06
N ASP A 221 8.96 -7.64 13.35
CA ASP A 221 8.79 -8.66 14.35
C ASP A 221 7.30 -8.80 14.68
N PHE A 222 6.63 -9.80 14.12
CA PHE A 222 5.22 -10.05 14.38
C PHE A 222 4.97 -11.53 14.69
N GLU A 223 4.06 -11.75 15.63
CA GLU A 223 3.33 -13.01 15.74
C GLU A 223 2.16 -13.02 14.76
N LYS A 224 1.78 -14.21 14.33
CA LYS A 224 0.67 -14.43 13.41
C LYS A 224 -0.29 -15.41 14.06
N ILE A 225 -1.56 -15.02 14.17
CA ILE A 225 -2.69 -15.91 14.42
C ILE A 225 -3.55 -15.97 13.16
N GLU A 226 -4.18 -17.10 12.90
CA GLU A 226 -4.97 -17.30 11.68
C GLU A 226 -6.21 -18.13 11.93
N ASN A 227 -7.21 -17.91 11.08
CA ASN A 227 -8.43 -18.69 11.00
C ASN A 227 -8.97 -18.58 9.56
N ILE A 228 -10.05 -19.29 9.24
CA ILE A 228 -10.61 -19.34 7.89
C ILE A 228 -12.09 -18.95 7.94
N SER A 229 -12.48 -18.01 7.07
CA SER A 229 -13.88 -17.69 6.79
C SER A 229 -14.27 -18.27 5.44
N GLY A 230 -14.99 -19.39 5.44
CA GLY A 230 -15.34 -20.11 4.21
C GLY A 230 -14.09 -20.65 3.51
N ILE A 231 -13.68 -20.00 2.42
CA ILE A 231 -12.43 -20.31 1.69
C ILE A 231 -11.35 -19.25 1.87
N THR A 232 -11.65 -18.14 2.56
CA THR A 232 -10.75 -16.99 2.71
C THR A 232 -9.97 -17.13 4.01
N PRO A 233 -8.63 -17.27 3.98
CA PRO A 233 -7.79 -17.16 5.15
C PRO A 233 -7.85 -15.74 5.73
N VAL A 234 -8.08 -15.64 7.03
CA VAL A 234 -8.04 -14.40 7.79
C VAL A 234 -6.90 -14.50 8.80
N CYS A 235 -5.95 -13.58 8.74
CA CYS A 235 -4.80 -13.56 9.64
C CYS A 235 -4.78 -12.26 10.46
N ALA A 236 -4.37 -12.34 11.72
CA ALA A 236 -3.98 -11.17 12.49
C ALA A 236 -2.48 -11.21 12.78
N TYR A 237 -1.79 -10.10 12.47
CA TYR A 237 -0.38 -9.88 12.77
C TYR A 237 -0.28 -8.90 13.93
N VAL A 238 0.38 -9.33 15.00
CA VAL A 238 0.49 -8.55 16.23
C VAL A 238 1.91 -8.54 16.78
N THR A 239 2.20 -7.56 17.62
CA THR A 239 3.47 -7.47 18.34
C THR A 239 3.69 -8.71 19.22
N LYS A 240 4.94 -9.15 19.34
CA LYS A 240 5.31 -10.36 20.10
C LYS A 240 4.75 -10.33 21.54
N GLY A 241 4.09 -11.43 21.93
CA GLY A 241 3.42 -11.62 23.22
C GLY A 241 1.97 -11.15 23.28
N ASP A 242 1.45 -10.50 22.22
CA ASP A 242 0.11 -9.91 22.24
C ASP A 242 -0.94 -10.75 21.48
N SER A 243 -0.59 -11.93 20.98
CA SER A 243 -1.49 -12.83 20.24
C SER A 243 -2.81 -13.13 20.95
N GLN A 244 -2.79 -13.24 22.29
CA GLN A 244 -3.99 -13.51 23.08
C GLN A 244 -5.05 -12.39 22.98
N TYR A 245 -4.61 -11.13 22.84
CA TYR A 245 -5.49 -9.98 22.81
C TYR A 245 -6.18 -9.77 21.45
N ALA A 246 -5.65 -10.36 20.37
CA ALA A 246 -6.24 -10.26 19.03
C ALA A 246 -7.19 -11.43 18.68
N GLN A 247 -7.33 -12.43 19.55
CA GLN A 247 -8.19 -13.60 19.31
C GLN A 247 -9.64 -13.20 19.07
N TYR A 248 -10.16 -12.29 19.90
CA TYR A 248 -11.54 -11.81 19.78
C TYR A 248 -11.79 -11.12 18.44
N ALA A 249 -10.90 -10.22 18.04
CA ALA A 249 -11.01 -9.50 16.77
C ALA A 249 -10.90 -10.45 15.56
N LEU A 250 -10.00 -11.45 15.62
CA LEU A 250 -9.90 -12.47 14.58
C LEU A 250 -11.19 -13.28 14.42
N LYS A 251 -11.75 -13.78 15.53
CA LYS A 251 -13.04 -14.51 15.54
C LYS A 251 -14.16 -13.64 14.96
N THR A 252 -14.17 -12.36 15.32
CA THR A 252 -15.15 -11.38 14.86
C THR A 252 -15.05 -11.14 13.36
N ALA A 253 -13.85 -10.90 12.84
CA ALA A 253 -13.62 -10.70 11.41
C ALA A 253 -14.04 -11.93 10.58
N VAL A 254 -13.71 -13.13 11.05
CA VAL A 254 -14.13 -14.39 10.43
C VAL A 254 -15.65 -14.54 10.41
N SER A 255 -16.34 -14.12 11.48
CA SER A 255 -17.79 -14.23 11.57
C SER A 255 -18.52 -13.17 10.74
N LEU A 256 -17.90 -11.99 10.55
CA LEU A 256 -18.49 -10.87 9.80
C LEU A 256 -18.37 -11.02 8.29
N LEU A 257 -17.32 -11.67 7.79
CA LEU A 257 -17.09 -11.75 6.35
C LEU A 257 -18.27 -12.40 5.59
N PRO A 258 -18.86 -13.53 6.04
CA PRO A 258 -20.03 -14.12 5.38
C PRO A 258 -21.29 -13.25 5.47
N VAL A 259 -21.40 -12.45 6.55
CA VAL A 259 -22.51 -11.48 6.71
C VAL A 259 -22.39 -10.40 5.63
N PHE A 260 -21.21 -9.82 5.43
CA PHE A 260 -20.98 -8.86 4.36
C PHE A 260 -21.20 -9.46 2.97
N GLU A 261 -20.76 -10.70 2.74
CA GLU A 261 -21.01 -11.38 1.46
C GLU A 261 -22.51 -11.54 1.18
N THR A 262 -23.29 -11.85 2.22
CA THR A 262 -24.76 -11.99 2.12
C THR A 262 -25.43 -10.65 1.88
N VAL A 263 -25.09 -9.63 2.67
CA VAL A 263 -25.68 -8.28 2.61
C VAL A 263 -25.36 -7.60 1.27
N LEU A 264 -24.10 -7.68 0.82
CA LEU A 264 -23.66 -7.06 -0.43
C LEU A 264 -23.98 -7.91 -1.66
N GLY A 265 -24.31 -9.19 -1.48
CA GLY A 265 -24.60 -10.14 -2.56
C GLY A 265 -23.38 -10.46 -3.45
N VAL A 266 -22.17 -10.20 -2.96
CA VAL A 266 -20.90 -10.46 -3.66
C VAL A 266 -19.93 -11.14 -2.71
N LYS A 267 -19.21 -12.15 -3.19
CA LYS A 267 -18.17 -12.82 -2.40
C LYS A 267 -16.99 -11.88 -2.17
N TYR A 268 -16.25 -12.12 -1.08
CA TYR A 268 -14.99 -11.42 -0.85
C TYR A 268 -14.02 -11.72 -2.01
N PRO A 269 -13.53 -10.68 -2.72
CA PRO A 269 -12.89 -10.86 -4.02
C PRO A 269 -11.39 -11.20 -3.94
N LEU A 270 -10.76 -11.13 -2.77
CA LEU A 270 -9.33 -11.38 -2.61
C LEU A 270 -9.07 -12.77 -2.01
N GLU A 271 -7.87 -13.30 -2.28
CA GLU A 271 -7.45 -14.62 -1.79
C GLU A 271 -7.24 -14.68 -0.27
N LYS A 272 -7.10 -13.53 0.40
CA LYS A 272 -6.82 -13.43 1.85
C LYS A 272 -7.28 -12.10 2.43
N LEU A 273 -7.41 -12.06 3.75
CA LEU A 273 -7.61 -10.85 4.53
C LEU A 273 -6.63 -10.84 5.72
N ASP A 274 -5.74 -9.86 5.76
CA ASP A 274 -4.85 -9.67 6.90
C ASP A 274 -5.29 -8.46 7.72
N ILE A 275 -5.18 -8.56 9.04
CA ILE A 275 -5.37 -7.47 10.00
C ILE A 275 -4.05 -7.27 10.73
N VAL A 276 -3.48 -6.08 10.68
CA VAL A 276 -2.16 -5.78 11.23
C VAL A 276 -2.29 -4.76 12.35
N ALA A 277 -2.00 -5.19 13.58
CA ALA A 277 -1.98 -4.33 14.75
C ALA A 277 -0.66 -3.56 14.83
N LEU A 278 -0.73 -2.24 14.67
CA LEU A 278 0.42 -1.34 14.73
C LEU A 278 0.46 -0.61 16.08
N PRO A 279 1.66 -0.35 16.65
CA PRO A 279 1.78 0.45 17.87
C PRO A 279 1.29 1.90 17.70
N PHE A 280 1.46 2.45 16.50
CA PHE A 280 1.09 3.82 16.15
C PHE A 280 0.49 3.86 14.75
N LEU A 281 -0.63 4.56 14.59
CA LEU A 281 -1.29 4.84 13.31
C LEU A 281 -2.15 6.10 13.48
N SER A 282 -1.94 7.12 12.64
CA SER A 282 -2.62 8.42 12.79
C SER A 282 -4.14 8.32 12.62
N ASP A 283 -4.62 7.48 11.70
CA ASP A 283 -6.05 7.34 11.38
C ASP A 283 -6.77 6.29 12.25
N ALA A 284 -6.06 5.69 13.21
CA ALA A 284 -6.45 4.54 14.05
C ALA A 284 -6.79 3.25 13.29
N VAL A 285 -7.38 3.32 12.09
CA VAL A 285 -7.66 2.20 11.19
C VAL A 285 -7.46 2.66 9.75
N MET A 286 -6.89 1.81 8.90
CA MET A 286 -6.79 2.04 7.47
C MET A 286 -7.11 0.76 6.70
N GLU A 287 -7.96 0.89 5.69
CA GLU A 287 -8.56 -0.19 4.91
C GLU A 287 -7.71 -0.64 3.70
N ASN A 288 -6.38 -0.71 3.83
CA ASN A 288 -5.53 -1.15 2.71
C ASN A 288 -6.04 -2.51 2.19
N TRP A 289 -6.40 -2.58 0.90
CA TRP A 289 -7.25 -3.65 0.41
C TRP A 289 -6.54 -5.02 0.52
N GLY A 290 -7.11 -5.93 1.31
CA GLY A 290 -6.51 -7.22 1.65
C GLY A 290 -5.59 -7.21 2.88
N MET A 291 -5.24 -6.06 3.42
CA MET A 291 -4.38 -5.89 4.61
C MET A 291 -4.82 -4.66 5.42
N ILE A 292 -5.80 -4.82 6.30
CA ILE A 292 -6.27 -3.75 7.18
C ILE A 292 -5.18 -3.45 8.21
N THR A 293 -4.81 -2.18 8.38
CA THR A 293 -3.93 -1.76 9.48
C THR A 293 -4.74 -1.06 10.55
N VAL A 294 -4.43 -1.30 11.81
CA VAL A 294 -5.20 -0.82 12.96
C VAL A 294 -4.27 -0.53 14.12
N ILE A 295 -4.51 0.53 14.88
CA ILE A 295 -3.79 0.78 16.12
C ILE A 295 -4.13 -0.32 17.12
N LYS A 296 -3.12 -0.89 17.76
CA LYS A 296 -3.29 -2.09 18.60
C LYS A 296 -4.39 -1.94 19.66
N ASP A 297 -4.54 -0.76 20.26
CA ASP A 297 -5.51 -0.49 21.33
C ASP A 297 -6.97 -0.55 20.84
N ALA A 298 -7.21 -0.38 19.53
CA ALA A 298 -8.53 -0.53 18.92
C ALA A 298 -8.85 -1.98 18.55
N LEU A 299 -7.83 -2.85 18.43
CA LEU A 299 -8.00 -4.26 18.06
C LEU A 299 -8.01 -5.18 19.29
N PHE A 300 -7.25 -4.83 20.32
CA PHE A 300 -6.94 -5.71 21.44
C PHE A 300 -8.07 -5.75 22.46
N LEU A 301 -8.48 -6.95 22.84
CA LEU A 301 -9.45 -7.21 23.89
C LEU A 301 -8.96 -8.36 24.77
N ASP A 302 -8.83 -8.12 26.07
CA ASP A 302 -8.60 -9.18 27.05
C ASP A 302 -9.95 -9.81 27.43
N GLU A 303 -10.24 -11.00 26.89
CA GLU A 303 -11.50 -11.71 27.14
C GLU A 303 -11.73 -12.03 28.64
N THR A 304 -10.68 -12.07 29.47
CA THR A 304 -10.79 -12.40 30.91
C THR A 304 -11.19 -11.22 31.79
N SER A 305 -10.81 -9.99 31.39
CA SER A 305 -11.07 -8.76 32.16
C SER A 305 -12.10 -7.84 31.50
N ALA A 306 -12.39 -8.03 30.22
CA ALA A 306 -13.37 -7.24 29.49
C ALA A 306 -14.79 -7.47 30.02
N SER A 307 -15.52 -6.36 30.19
CA SER A 307 -16.95 -6.37 30.46
C SER A 307 -17.74 -7.01 29.31
N GLU A 308 -18.93 -7.54 29.60
CA GLU A 308 -19.81 -8.12 28.57
C GLU A 308 -20.27 -7.07 27.53
N GLU A 309 -20.35 -5.80 27.92
CA GLU A 309 -20.61 -4.67 27.00
C GLU A 309 -19.47 -4.40 26.01
N ALA A 310 -18.24 -4.81 26.33
CA ALA A 310 -17.11 -4.74 25.41
C ALA A 310 -17.02 -5.98 24.49
N LYS A 311 -17.77 -7.04 24.80
CA LYS A 311 -17.82 -8.30 24.04
C LYS A 311 -19.07 -8.43 23.18
N ILE A 312 -19.60 -7.33 22.62
CA ILE A 312 -20.85 -7.39 21.83
C ILE A 312 -20.63 -8.31 20.61
N PRO A 313 -21.23 -9.51 20.58
CA PRO A 313 -21.05 -10.42 19.46
C PRO A 313 -21.80 -9.85 18.25
N CYS A 314 -21.23 -9.95 17.05
CA CYS A 314 -21.85 -9.40 15.83
C CYS A 314 -23.26 -9.92 15.52
N GLN A 315 -23.68 -11.05 16.12
CA GLN A 315 -25.05 -11.53 16.05
C GLN A 315 -26.08 -10.60 16.71
N ALA A 316 -25.65 -9.64 17.54
CA ALA A 316 -26.49 -8.65 18.19
C ALA A 316 -26.67 -7.36 17.37
N VAL A 317 -26.01 -7.23 16.20
CA VAL A 317 -26.18 -6.08 15.31
C VAL A 317 -27.23 -6.45 14.26
N ASP A 318 -28.48 -6.03 14.49
CA ASP A 318 -29.55 -6.14 13.50
C ASP A 318 -29.20 -5.28 12.27
N PHE A 319 -28.69 -5.92 11.22
CA PHE A 319 -28.57 -5.27 9.92
C PHE A 319 -29.98 -5.08 9.36
N PRO A 320 -30.41 -3.85 9.02
CA PRO A 320 -31.72 -3.64 8.42
C PRO A 320 -31.84 -4.50 7.15
N SER A 321 -32.90 -5.29 7.06
CA SER A 321 -33.19 -6.11 5.89
C SER A 321 -33.22 -5.23 4.64
N ILE A 322 -32.30 -5.45 3.72
CA ILE A 322 -32.28 -4.74 2.43
C ILE A 322 -33.52 -5.19 1.65
N ASP A 323 -34.44 -4.27 1.45
CA ASP A 323 -35.68 -4.47 0.70
C ASP A 323 -35.35 -4.90 -0.73
N SER A 324 -35.79 -6.10 -1.11
CA SER A 324 -35.53 -6.72 -2.42
C SER A 324 -36.29 -6.04 -3.56
N SER A 325 -37.07 -4.99 -3.28
CA SER A 325 -37.82 -4.20 -4.26
C SER A 325 -37.02 -3.06 -4.91
N VAL A 326 -35.79 -2.77 -4.47
CA VAL A 326 -34.97 -1.71 -5.08
C VAL A 326 -34.27 -2.23 -6.34
N ASP A 327 -34.77 -1.74 -7.48
CA ASP A 327 -34.35 -2.04 -8.85
C ASP A 327 -32.81 -1.96 -9.01
N ARG A 328 -32.15 -3.12 -9.12
CA ARG A 328 -30.70 -3.25 -9.27
C ARG A 328 -30.28 -2.88 -10.69
N LYS A 329 -30.17 -1.59 -11.00
CA LYS A 329 -29.41 -1.15 -12.17
C LYS A 329 -27.91 -1.25 -11.87
N PRO A 330 -27.12 -2.01 -12.64
CA PRO A 330 -25.68 -2.10 -12.43
C PRO A 330 -25.04 -0.74 -12.73
N CYS A 331 -24.58 -0.04 -11.69
CA CYS A 331 -23.69 1.12 -11.80
C CYS A 331 -22.26 0.64 -12.09
N PHE A 332 -22.07 -0.04 -13.21
CA PHE A 332 -20.76 -0.27 -13.83
C PHE A 332 -20.92 -0.14 -15.34
N ARG A 333 -21.15 1.09 -15.80
CA ARG A 333 -20.86 1.55 -17.16
C ARG A 333 -20.64 3.06 -17.13
N ARG A 334 -19.38 3.49 -17.02
CA ARG A 334 -18.67 4.28 -18.03
C ARG A 334 -17.21 4.42 -17.63
#